data_AF-A0A3D0CYK5-F1
#
_entry.id   AF-A0A3D0CYK5-F1
#
_cell.length_a   1.000
_cell.length_b   1.000
_cell.length_c   1.000
_cell.angle_alpha   90.00
_cell.angle_beta   90.00
_cell.angle_gamma   90.00
#
_symmetry.space_group_name_H-M   'P 1'
#
loop_
_entity.id
_entity.type
_entity.pdbx_description
1 polymer ?
#
loop_
_entity_poly.entity_id
_entity_poly.type
_entity_poly.pdbx_seq_one_letter_code
_entity_poly.pdbx_strand_id
1 'polypeptide(L)'
;MVVVSPRGKSAFHRVMPERAILTESEGRGSGCPVRDGAAGSRGGRMVAKLLPIKILPMGLSAALEPLRNYVNTTSAFLGTFRPTARTGFLEFSLKLDCDAEAARSYEYSKLYYSVSPQEGYSEQDVICFRVRFRHQYERIRLVLPGRARQNGYVRLRLDALPYSAGRFQVKNVRLVPADLDDEASRRARFAAQKEWVRQQVVRSEQQLRVTVPHYPESLSIELTPRCNLTCTHCSSHGTAALHHLHNCKSAFSPAMLARLAHEVFPHLTVVNLVGRGEPLMVSDELWAQLVALLERYGVLLSCVTNGYFIRRRIDERVLPLIDTLTVSIDGLDPETFAINRGGASLERVLENAGYFHVLRERIPLARRPKLCFSWTLKKNNVAQFPDFIRFIKQFDPDLLYVRHLLVFHEKDKEQSLLDSPVLANTYLREGYALLADSGIKHDCPPLMIEGTEPGEPREQCQARPESGRPSSQTIEDTCLYIHRTGVILAGGEVPTCGNMYATGVGSLDEHVSFWDLWNGSMMQSVRESFGTTQEWQQCRSCWFRETKYHLQRRARASRQEDDSLLRGTRFSPEAWDFRGYGGS
;
A
#
# COMPACT_ATOMS: atom_id res chain seq x y z
N MET A 1 21.28 41.23 4.31
CA MET A 1 22.52 42.04 4.19
C MET A 1 23.06 42.30 5.59
N VAL A 2 24.37 42.58 5.72
CA VAL A 2 25.15 42.57 6.98
C VAL A 2 25.41 41.15 7.50
N VAL A 3 26.65 40.92 7.93
CA VAL A 3 27.20 39.67 8.46
C VAL A 3 27.99 40.02 9.72
N VAL A 4 27.77 39.32 10.83
CA VAL A 4 28.69 39.31 11.97
C VAL A 4 28.79 37.90 12.55
N SER A 5 30.01 37.45 12.78
CA SER A 5 30.36 36.31 13.63
C SER A 5 31.52 36.74 14.53
N PRO A 6 31.58 36.26 15.78
CA PRO A 6 32.83 36.11 16.49
C PRO A 6 33.16 34.63 16.78
N ARG A 7 34.46 34.33 16.85
CA ARG A 7 35.03 33.05 17.28
C ARG A 7 35.98 33.28 18.46
N GLY A 8 36.00 32.37 19.42
CA GLY A 8 37.13 32.15 20.34
C GLY A 8 36.82 30.94 21.24
N LYS A 9 37.57 29.82 21.33
CA LYS A 9 39.00 29.45 21.18
C LYS A 9 39.77 29.31 22.51
N SER A 10 39.87 28.07 22.97
CA SER A 10 41.09 27.40 23.42
C SER A 10 40.99 25.93 22.92
N ALA A 11 41.99 25.22 22.39
CA ALA A 11 43.45 25.18 22.53
C ALA A 11 43.91 24.47 23.83
N PHE A 12 44.82 23.49 23.82
CA PHE A 12 45.71 22.94 22.76
C PHE A 12 45.50 21.40 22.59
N HIS A 13 46.30 20.53 21.93
CA HIS A 13 47.69 20.57 21.42
C HIS A 13 47.86 19.72 20.13
N ARG A 14 49.08 19.25 19.83
CA ARG A 14 49.50 18.33 18.75
C ARG A 14 50.66 17.44 19.22
N VAL A 15 50.87 16.28 18.59
CA VAL A 15 52.21 15.83 18.11
C VAL A 15 52.06 15.06 16.78
N MET A 16 53.00 15.30 15.86
CA MET A 16 53.32 14.72 14.54
C MET A 16 54.73 15.26 14.18
N PRO A 17 55.51 14.78 13.18
CA PRO A 17 55.15 14.13 11.90
C PRO A 17 55.84 12.73 11.75
N GLU A 18 56.56 12.24 10.71
CA GLU A 18 57.13 12.78 9.45
C GLU A 18 57.53 11.64 8.45
N ARG A 19 57.78 12.04 7.18
CA ARG A 19 58.54 11.36 6.09
C ARG A 19 57.89 10.25 5.25
N ALA A 20 58.13 10.41 3.95
CA ALA A 20 58.23 9.36 2.92
C ALA A 20 59.62 9.46 2.28
N ILE A 21 60.17 8.38 1.70
CA ILE A 21 61.34 8.46 0.80
C ILE A 21 61.51 7.20 -0.07
N LEU A 22 61.87 7.45 -1.34
CA LEU A 22 62.54 6.62 -2.36
C LEU A 22 62.00 5.25 -2.85
N THR A 23 62.46 4.97 -4.07
CA THR A 23 62.34 3.79 -4.92
C THR A 23 63.59 2.90 -4.82
N GLU A 24 63.48 1.60 -5.14
CA GLU A 24 64.61 0.86 -5.74
C GLU A 24 64.13 -0.31 -6.63
N SER A 25 65.04 -0.95 -7.37
CA SER A 25 64.68 -1.79 -8.53
C SER A 25 65.70 -2.88 -8.88
N GLU A 26 65.23 -4.12 -9.05
CA GLU A 26 65.88 -5.21 -9.80
C GLU A 26 64.81 -6.06 -10.51
N GLY A 27 65.06 -6.79 -11.61
CA GLY A 27 66.27 -6.88 -12.42
C GLY A 27 66.35 -8.22 -13.19
N ARG A 28 66.77 -8.19 -14.47
CA ARG A 28 66.84 -9.34 -15.43
C ARG A 28 65.44 -9.77 -15.92
N GLY A 29 65.19 -10.19 -17.17
CA GLY A 29 66.05 -10.55 -18.32
C GLY A 29 65.67 -11.97 -18.81
N SER A 30 65.56 -12.31 -20.10
CA SER A 30 65.84 -11.61 -21.35
C SER A 30 65.27 -12.38 -22.56
N GLY A 31 65.07 -11.73 -23.72
CA GLY A 31 65.11 -12.42 -25.04
C GLY A 31 63.80 -12.56 -25.83
N CYS A 32 63.63 -11.67 -26.81
CA CYS A 32 62.92 -11.91 -28.07
C CYS A 32 64.00 -11.80 -29.19
N PRO A 33 63.92 -12.48 -30.37
CA PRO A 33 63.05 -11.96 -31.43
C PRO A 33 62.47 -12.99 -32.47
N VAL A 34 61.32 -12.62 -33.03
CA VAL A 34 60.93 -12.60 -34.47
C VAL A 34 61.71 -13.46 -35.50
N ARG A 35 61.03 -14.34 -36.27
CA ARG A 35 60.88 -14.27 -37.76
C ARG A 35 60.08 -15.40 -38.44
N ASP A 36 59.34 -15.00 -39.48
CA ASP A 36 59.09 -15.55 -40.83
C ASP A 36 59.08 -17.08 -41.12
N GLY A 37 58.22 -17.54 -42.06
CA GLY A 37 58.40 -18.87 -42.70
C GLY A 37 57.21 -19.46 -43.50
N ALA A 38 57.25 -19.37 -44.82
CA ALA A 38 56.19 -19.73 -45.77
C ALA A 38 55.90 -21.24 -46.02
N ALA A 39 54.63 -21.52 -46.38
CA ALA A 39 54.11 -22.37 -47.47
C ALA A 39 54.65 -23.79 -47.80
N GLY A 40 53.72 -24.70 -48.18
CA GLY A 40 53.97 -26.00 -48.84
C GLY A 40 53.15 -27.14 -48.21
N SER A 41 52.00 -27.61 -48.72
CA SER A 41 51.58 -28.12 -50.05
C SER A 41 51.82 -29.63 -50.26
N ARG A 42 50.86 -30.30 -50.94
CA ARG A 42 50.74 -31.76 -51.20
C ARG A 42 50.30 -32.58 -49.96
N GLY A 43 49.51 -33.65 -50.09
CA GLY A 43 48.76 -34.12 -51.26
C GLY A 43 48.62 -35.64 -51.33
N GLY A 44 47.44 -36.18 -51.00
CA GLY A 44 47.14 -37.62 -51.11
C GLY A 44 45.65 -37.88 -51.30
N ARG A 45 45.29 -38.64 -52.34
CA ARG A 45 43.93 -39.13 -52.61
C ARG A 45 43.87 -40.64 -52.34
N MET A 46 42.77 -41.12 -51.79
CA MET A 46 42.22 -42.44 -52.15
C MET A 46 40.69 -42.41 -52.13
N VAL A 47 40.05 -43.44 -52.69
CA VAL A 47 38.76 -43.31 -53.38
C VAL A 47 37.56 -43.92 -52.65
N ALA A 48 36.44 -43.22 -52.81
CA ALA A 48 35.07 -43.43 -52.33
C ALA A 48 34.53 -44.87 -52.15
N LYS A 49 33.53 -44.95 -51.25
CA LYS A 49 32.27 -45.67 -51.53
C LYS A 49 31.08 -44.71 -51.34
N LEU A 50 30.01 -44.95 -52.10
CA LEU A 50 28.81 -44.12 -52.20
C LEU A 50 27.57 -44.85 -51.64
N LEU A 51 26.46 -44.11 -51.53
CA LEU A 51 25.07 -44.48 -51.19
C LEU A 51 24.64 -44.21 -49.72
N PRO A 52 23.39 -43.75 -49.51
CA PRO A 52 22.63 -42.79 -50.31
C PRO A 52 22.10 -41.61 -49.48
N ILE A 53 21.65 -40.55 -50.15
CA ILE A 53 21.09 -39.36 -49.49
C ILE A 53 19.68 -39.68 -48.93
N LYS A 54 19.47 -39.44 -47.63
CA LYS A 54 18.14 -39.17 -47.06
C LYS A 54 18.07 -37.71 -46.61
N ILE A 55 17.32 -36.90 -47.34
CA ILE A 55 16.89 -35.58 -46.86
C ILE A 55 15.83 -35.83 -45.77
N LEU A 56 16.09 -35.35 -44.56
CA LEU A 56 15.09 -35.22 -43.50
C LEU A 56 14.81 -33.73 -43.27
N PRO A 57 13.55 -33.35 -42.98
CA PRO A 57 13.10 -31.97 -43.15
C PRO A 57 13.68 -31.02 -42.09
N MET A 58 13.85 -29.76 -42.48
CA MET A 58 14.14 -28.67 -41.55
C MET A 58 12.98 -28.53 -40.57
N GLY A 59 13.16 -28.99 -39.33
CA GLY A 59 12.23 -28.74 -38.23
C GLY A 59 12.08 -27.23 -38.01
N LEU A 60 10.85 -26.77 -37.76
CA LEU A 60 10.54 -25.34 -37.74
C LEU A 60 11.42 -24.59 -36.73
N SER A 61 12.28 -23.70 -37.24
CA SER A 61 12.82 -22.61 -36.43
C SER A 61 11.64 -21.78 -35.93
N ALA A 62 11.43 -21.74 -34.62
CA ALA A 62 10.47 -20.82 -34.03
C ALA A 62 10.96 -19.40 -34.30
N ALA A 63 10.33 -18.71 -35.25
CA ALA A 63 10.73 -17.37 -35.66
C ALA A 63 10.66 -16.42 -34.47
N LEU A 64 11.83 -16.08 -33.92
CA LEU A 64 11.97 -15.05 -32.91
C LEU A 64 11.56 -13.72 -33.53
N GLU A 65 10.38 -13.23 -33.15
CA GLU A 65 9.90 -11.92 -33.59
C GLU A 65 10.95 -10.84 -33.24
N PRO A 66 11.16 -9.85 -34.14
CA PRO A 66 12.26 -8.90 -33.99
C PRO A 66 12.16 -8.11 -32.69
N LEU A 67 13.30 -8.01 -31.98
CA LEU A 67 13.41 -7.32 -30.68
C LEU A 67 13.09 -5.82 -30.84
N ARG A 68 11.84 -5.44 -30.58
CA ARG A 68 11.38 -4.05 -30.66
C ARG A 68 11.90 -3.26 -29.47
N ASN A 69 12.57 -2.15 -29.78
CA ASN A 69 13.10 -1.21 -28.79
C ASN A 69 12.43 0.16 -28.99
N TYR A 70 11.89 0.72 -27.91
CA TYR A 70 11.27 2.05 -27.89
C TYR A 70 12.06 2.92 -26.91
N VAL A 71 12.33 4.17 -27.29
CA VAL A 71 13.20 5.07 -26.53
C VAL A 71 12.54 6.44 -26.43
N ASN A 72 12.41 6.95 -25.20
CA ASN A 72 12.00 8.31 -24.90
C ASN A 72 10.57 8.66 -25.42
N THR A 73 9.61 7.73 -25.24
CA THR A 73 8.20 7.88 -25.65
C THR A 73 7.24 8.08 -24.46
N THR A 74 6.03 8.58 -24.73
CA THR A 74 4.91 8.71 -23.78
C THR A 74 3.85 7.62 -23.92
N SER A 75 3.79 6.97 -25.09
CA SER A 75 3.03 5.74 -25.38
C SER A 75 3.85 4.91 -26.39
N ALA A 76 3.68 3.60 -26.39
CA ALA A 76 4.36 2.69 -27.32
C ALA A 76 3.43 1.58 -27.82
N PHE A 77 3.15 1.54 -29.12
CA PHE A 77 2.52 0.38 -29.77
C PHE A 77 3.55 -0.76 -29.85
N LEU A 78 3.53 -1.65 -28.86
CA LEU A 78 4.49 -2.75 -28.72
C LEU A 78 4.42 -3.74 -29.89
N GLY A 79 3.25 -3.90 -30.51
CA GLY A 79 3.10 -4.66 -31.76
C GLY A 79 1.81 -5.46 -31.85
N THR A 80 1.77 -6.31 -32.88
CA THR A 80 0.74 -7.32 -33.13
C THR A 80 1.40 -8.68 -33.02
N PHE A 81 0.84 -9.55 -32.19
CA PHE A 81 1.40 -10.84 -31.81
C PHE A 81 0.40 -11.96 -32.11
N ARG A 82 0.90 -13.18 -32.39
CA ARG A 82 0.08 -14.39 -32.57
C ARG A 82 0.29 -15.38 -31.42
N PRO A 83 -0.32 -15.17 -30.24
CA PRO A 83 -0.23 -16.11 -29.14
C PRO A 83 -0.85 -17.47 -29.51
N THR A 84 -0.24 -18.55 -29.02
CA THR A 84 -0.76 -19.91 -29.18
C THR A 84 -1.33 -20.42 -27.85
N ALA A 85 -1.99 -21.58 -27.86
CA ALA A 85 -2.42 -22.24 -26.62
C ALA A 85 -1.27 -22.54 -25.64
N ARG A 86 -0.02 -22.63 -26.11
CA ARG A 86 1.19 -22.81 -25.27
C ARG A 86 1.77 -21.49 -24.75
N THR A 87 1.35 -20.35 -25.30
CA THR A 87 1.81 -19.03 -24.86
C THR A 87 1.03 -18.59 -23.62
N GLY A 88 1.71 -18.23 -22.53
CA GLY A 88 1.06 -17.81 -21.29
C GLY A 88 1.29 -16.35 -20.92
N PHE A 89 2.43 -15.78 -21.30
CA PHE A 89 2.85 -14.46 -20.85
C PHE A 89 3.39 -13.58 -21.98
N LEU A 90 3.34 -12.28 -21.74
CA LEU A 90 4.19 -11.27 -22.39
C LEU A 90 5.35 -10.96 -21.44
N GLU A 91 6.56 -10.81 -21.98
CA GLU A 91 7.72 -10.29 -21.25
C GLU A 91 8.37 -9.12 -21.99
N PHE A 92 8.87 -8.14 -21.25
CA PHE A 92 9.67 -7.02 -21.76
C PHE A 92 10.55 -6.43 -20.65
N SER A 93 11.58 -5.67 -21.05
CA SER A 93 12.39 -4.86 -20.14
C SER A 93 11.89 -3.41 -20.20
N LEU A 94 11.46 -2.84 -19.07
CA LEU A 94 10.95 -1.46 -18.98
C LEU A 94 11.85 -0.62 -18.08
N LYS A 95 12.20 0.58 -18.54
CA LYS A 95 12.83 1.63 -17.73
C LYS A 95 11.96 2.88 -17.77
N LEU A 96 11.66 3.45 -16.60
CA LEU A 96 10.97 4.74 -16.45
C LEU A 96 12.00 5.86 -16.28
N ASP A 97 11.86 6.93 -17.06
CA ASP A 97 12.68 8.13 -16.99
C ASP A 97 11.79 9.34 -16.67
N CYS A 98 11.50 9.49 -15.37
CA CYS A 98 10.73 10.58 -14.79
C CYS A 98 11.40 11.09 -13.50
N ASP A 99 11.28 12.38 -13.22
CA ASP A 99 11.84 13.03 -12.03
C ASP A 99 11.09 12.68 -10.74
N ALA A 100 11.52 13.25 -9.61
CA ALA A 100 10.96 12.96 -8.30
C ALA A 100 9.53 13.49 -8.12
N GLU A 101 9.16 14.58 -8.80
CA GLU A 101 7.82 15.19 -8.70
C GLU A 101 6.82 14.37 -9.54
N ALA A 102 7.20 14.00 -10.76
CA ALA A 102 6.43 13.09 -11.60
C ALA A 102 6.21 11.70 -10.95
N ALA A 103 7.13 11.25 -10.08
CA ALA A 103 7.00 10.03 -9.30
C ALA A 103 5.97 10.10 -8.16
N ARG A 104 5.52 11.30 -7.76
CA ARG A 104 4.44 11.49 -6.78
C ARG A 104 3.07 11.14 -7.34
N SER A 105 2.87 11.32 -8.66
CA SER A 105 1.62 10.98 -9.35
C SER A 105 1.62 9.58 -9.98
N TYR A 106 2.75 8.86 -9.93
CA TYR A 106 2.83 7.49 -10.45
C TYR A 106 2.18 6.49 -9.49
N GLU A 107 0.99 6.01 -9.86
CA GLU A 107 0.33 4.92 -9.15
C GLU A 107 0.54 3.55 -9.83
N TYR A 108 0.53 3.49 -11.17
CA TYR A 108 0.77 2.27 -11.96
C TYR A 108 0.95 2.59 -13.46
N SER A 109 1.48 1.62 -14.21
CA SER A 109 1.60 1.59 -15.67
C SER A 109 0.44 0.79 -16.29
N LYS A 110 0.04 1.12 -17.53
CA LYS A 110 -1.07 0.44 -18.25
C LYS A 110 -0.58 -0.23 -19.53
N LEU A 111 -0.82 -1.54 -19.66
CA LEU A 111 -0.71 -2.27 -20.93
C LEU A 111 -2.12 -2.53 -21.48
N TYR A 112 -2.53 -1.76 -22.49
CA TYR A 112 -3.77 -2.00 -23.22
C TYR A 112 -3.59 -3.12 -24.23
N TYR A 113 -4.63 -3.93 -24.40
CA TYR A 113 -4.69 -4.95 -25.44
C TYR A 113 -5.95 -4.80 -26.30
N SER A 114 -5.90 -5.33 -27.51
CA SER A 114 -7.07 -5.49 -28.39
C SER A 114 -6.94 -6.83 -29.13
N VAL A 115 -8.05 -7.57 -29.22
CA VAL A 115 -8.10 -8.91 -29.83
C VAL A 115 -8.70 -8.90 -31.23
N SER A 116 -9.02 -7.72 -31.76
CA SER A 116 -9.50 -7.49 -33.12
C SER A 116 -8.55 -6.55 -33.89
N PRO A 117 -8.34 -6.74 -35.20
CA PRO A 117 -7.66 -5.75 -36.03
C PRO A 117 -8.41 -4.40 -36.12
N GLN A 118 -9.74 -4.43 -35.95
CA GLN A 118 -10.65 -3.30 -36.21
C GLN A 118 -10.96 -2.50 -34.94
N GLU A 119 -10.93 -3.14 -33.77
CA GLU A 119 -11.23 -2.49 -32.49
C GLU A 119 -10.07 -1.61 -32.00
N GLY A 120 -10.42 -0.47 -31.39
CA GLY A 120 -9.49 0.38 -30.65
C GLY A 120 -9.05 -0.25 -29.32
N TYR A 121 -8.31 0.52 -28.52
CA TYR A 121 -7.97 0.14 -27.15
C TYR A 121 -9.02 0.67 -26.16
N SER A 122 -9.37 -0.14 -25.16
CA SER A 122 -10.41 0.15 -24.17
C SER A 122 -9.87 0.11 -22.75
N GLU A 123 -10.42 0.94 -21.85
CA GLU A 123 -10.19 0.83 -20.40
C GLU A 123 -10.76 -0.46 -19.80
N GLN A 124 -11.57 -1.21 -20.55
CA GLN A 124 -12.04 -2.56 -20.16
C GLN A 124 -11.04 -3.68 -20.51
N ASP A 125 -10.09 -3.40 -21.42
CA ASP A 125 -9.13 -4.37 -21.94
C ASP A 125 -7.69 -3.85 -21.70
N VAL A 126 -7.39 -3.67 -20.41
CA VAL A 126 -6.11 -3.15 -19.91
C VAL A 126 -5.57 -4.00 -18.76
N ILE A 127 -4.24 -4.17 -18.71
CA ILE A 127 -3.51 -4.79 -17.61
C ILE A 127 -2.74 -3.68 -16.88
N CYS A 128 -3.12 -3.42 -15.63
CA CYS A 128 -2.44 -2.49 -14.75
C CYS A 128 -1.32 -3.20 -13.98
N PHE A 129 -0.10 -2.64 -14.01
CA PHE A 129 1.06 -3.20 -13.33
C PHE A 129 1.97 -2.10 -12.78
N ARG A 130 2.89 -2.44 -11.87
CA ARG A 130 3.81 -1.48 -11.25
C ARG A 130 5.26 -1.83 -11.58
N VAL A 131 6.06 -0.79 -11.76
CA VAL A 131 7.53 -0.82 -11.74
C VAL A 131 7.98 -0.46 -10.32
N ARG A 132 9.09 -1.02 -9.81
CA ARG A 132 9.62 -0.74 -8.47
C ARG A 132 10.53 0.51 -8.46
N PHE A 133 11.36 0.69 -9.48
CA PHE A 133 12.40 1.73 -9.53
C PHE A 133 12.39 2.55 -10.83
N ARG A 134 12.87 3.80 -10.75
CA ARG A 134 13.14 4.69 -11.90
C ARG A 134 14.58 4.52 -12.38
N HIS A 135 14.85 4.98 -13.60
CA HIS A 135 16.15 5.07 -14.25
C HIS A 135 16.94 3.76 -14.45
N GLN A 136 16.44 2.61 -13.99
CA GLN A 136 16.96 1.28 -14.30
C GLN A 136 15.94 0.44 -15.08
N TYR A 137 16.39 -0.63 -15.75
CA TYR A 137 15.49 -1.58 -16.41
C TYR A 137 15.00 -2.64 -15.42
N GLU A 138 13.70 -2.84 -15.36
CA GLU A 138 13.06 -3.96 -14.68
C GLU A 138 12.49 -4.96 -15.71
N ARG A 139 12.62 -6.27 -15.43
CA ARG A 139 12.04 -7.33 -16.27
C ARG A 139 10.59 -7.53 -15.87
N ILE A 140 9.68 -7.00 -16.69
CA ILE A 140 8.23 -7.13 -16.51
C ILE A 140 7.75 -8.38 -17.25
N ARG A 141 7.00 -9.23 -16.55
CA ARG A 141 6.25 -10.35 -17.15
C ARG A 141 4.79 -10.25 -16.72
N LEU A 142 3.87 -10.41 -17.67
CA LEU A 142 2.41 -10.26 -17.46
C LEU A 142 1.68 -11.45 -18.09
N VAL A 143 0.64 -11.96 -17.42
CA VAL A 143 -0.22 -13.03 -17.95
C VAL A 143 -1.02 -12.50 -19.15
N LEU A 144 -1.05 -13.25 -20.25
CA LEU A 144 -1.87 -12.89 -21.41
C LEU A 144 -3.36 -13.19 -21.17
N PRO A 145 -4.27 -12.26 -21.49
CA PRO A 145 -5.71 -12.45 -21.33
C PRO A 145 -6.20 -13.73 -22.00
N GLY A 146 -7.22 -14.38 -21.41
CA GLY A 146 -7.82 -15.60 -21.97
C GLY A 146 -8.28 -15.38 -23.42
N ARG A 147 -9.00 -14.28 -23.67
CA ARG A 147 -9.46 -13.85 -25.00
C ARG A 147 -8.33 -13.75 -26.03
N ALA A 148 -7.20 -13.15 -25.65
CA ALA A 148 -6.03 -12.99 -26.52
C ALA A 148 -5.45 -14.35 -26.94
N ARG A 149 -5.36 -15.30 -25.99
CA ARG A 149 -4.88 -16.67 -26.25
C ARG A 149 -5.88 -17.52 -27.04
N GLN A 150 -7.18 -17.29 -26.87
CA GLN A 150 -8.26 -17.97 -27.59
C GLN A 150 -8.37 -17.50 -29.05
N ASN A 151 -8.29 -16.18 -29.30
CA ASN A 151 -8.41 -15.62 -30.65
C ASN A 151 -7.14 -15.78 -31.51
N GLY A 152 -6.03 -16.27 -30.94
CA GLY A 152 -4.75 -16.41 -31.65
C GLY A 152 -4.10 -15.10 -32.11
N TYR A 153 -4.58 -13.96 -31.60
CA TYR A 153 -4.25 -12.61 -32.06
C TYR A 153 -4.33 -11.61 -30.92
N VAL A 154 -3.34 -10.73 -30.78
CA VAL A 154 -3.41 -9.58 -29.88
C VAL A 154 -2.56 -8.40 -30.38
N ARG A 155 -3.12 -7.20 -30.32
CA ARG A 155 -2.44 -5.91 -30.47
C ARG A 155 -2.17 -5.32 -29.09
N LEU A 156 -1.01 -4.70 -28.88
CA LEU A 156 -0.58 -4.21 -27.57
C LEU A 156 -0.08 -2.76 -27.61
N ARG A 157 -0.58 -1.92 -26.69
CA ARG A 157 -0.07 -0.55 -26.43
C ARG A 157 0.32 -0.42 -24.96
N LEU A 158 1.56 0.00 -24.70
CA LEU A 158 2.03 0.35 -23.35
C LEU A 158 2.00 1.86 -23.16
N ASP A 159 1.30 2.30 -22.12
CA ASP A 159 1.36 3.66 -21.58
C ASP A 159 1.98 3.55 -20.18
N ALA A 160 3.30 3.71 -20.09
CA ALA A 160 4.01 3.39 -18.85
C ALA A 160 3.87 4.45 -17.76
N LEU A 161 3.57 5.70 -18.12
CA LEU A 161 3.39 6.86 -17.23
C LEU A 161 2.04 7.56 -17.51
N PRO A 162 0.89 6.89 -17.33
CA PRO A 162 -0.42 7.41 -17.78
C PRO A 162 -0.92 8.61 -16.96
N TYR A 163 -0.31 8.89 -15.81
CA TYR A 163 -0.69 9.96 -14.87
C TYR A 163 0.50 10.83 -14.45
N SER A 164 1.64 10.71 -15.13
CA SER A 164 2.92 11.31 -14.73
C SER A 164 3.65 11.92 -15.91
N ALA A 165 4.38 13.02 -15.67
CA ALA A 165 5.34 13.53 -16.63
C ALA A 165 6.56 12.61 -16.76
N GLY A 166 7.42 12.89 -17.75
CA GLY A 166 8.57 12.05 -18.09
C GLY A 166 8.27 11.08 -19.23
N ARG A 167 9.21 10.17 -19.48
CA ARG A 167 9.16 9.23 -20.62
C ARG A 167 9.61 7.84 -20.19
N PHE A 168 9.57 6.87 -21.10
CA PHE A 168 10.05 5.51 -20.82
C PHE A 168 10.81 4.89 -21.99
N GLN A 169 11.46 3.75 -21.69
CA GLN A 169 12.18 2.92 -22.65
C GLN A 169 11.75 1.46 -22.51
N VAL A 170 11.44 0.82 -23.63
CA VAL A 170 11.08 -0.60 -23.69
C VAL A 170 12.10 -1.35 -24.53
N LYS A 171 12.51 -2.54 -24.09
CA LYS A 171 13.36 -3.45 -24.84
C LYS A 171 12.84 -4.89 -24.72
N ASN A 172 13.31 -5.77 -25.59
CA ASN A 172 13.14 -7.22 -25.46
C ASN A 172 11.68 -7.71 -25.36
N VAL A 173 10.74 -7.04 -26.03
CA VAL A 173 9.32 -7.46 -26.05
C VAL A 173 9.19 -8.83 -26.72
N ARG A 174 8.63 -9.81 -26.01
CA ARG A 174 8.44 -11.19 -26.51
C ARG A 174 7.27 -11.92 -25.87
N LEU A 175 6.71 -12.86 -26.61
CA LEU A 175 5.81 -13.90 -26.09
C LEU A 175 6.61 -14.96 -25.31
N VAL A 176 6.02 -15.52 -24.25
CA VAL A 176 6.68 -16.48 -23.35
C VAL A 176 5.75 -17.68 -23.03
N PRO A 177 6.26 -18.93 -22.98
CA PRO A 177 5.47 -20.13 -22.68
C PRO A 177 4.77 -20.12 -21.31
N ALA A 178 3.62 -20.79 -21.22
CA ALA A 178 2.75 -20.79 -20.02
C ALA A 178 3.24 -21.69 -18.86
N ASP A 179 4.01 -22.72 -19.21
CA ASP A 179 4.53 -23.81 -18.39
C ASP A 179 5.78 -23.43 -17.57
N LEU A 180 6.47 -22.33 -17.91
CA LEU A 180 7.59 -21.83 -17.11
C LEU A 180 7.16 -21.50 -15.67
N ASP A 181 7.84 -22.06 -14.67
CA ASP A 181 7.71 -21.68 -13.26
C ASP A 181 9.00 -21.05 -12.69
N ASP A 182 9.49 -20.01 -13.38
CA ASP A 182 10.44 -19.09 -12.78
C ASP A 182 9.73 -18.05 -11.89
N GLU A 183 10.50 -17.24 -11.15
CA GLU A 183 9.96 -16.24 -10.24
C GLU A 183 9.13 -15.16 -10.95
N ALA A 184 9.47 -14.79 -12.19
CA ALA A 184 8.71 -13.81 -12.96
C ALA A 184 7.36 -14.39 -13.42
N SER A 185 7.30 -15.68 -13.76
CA SER A 185 6.02 -16.38 -13.97
C SER A 185 5.15 -16.37 -12.71
N ARG A 186 5.72 -16.68 -11.53
CA ARG A 186 4.95 -16.67 -10.26
C ARG A 186 4.43 -15.28 -9.91
N ARG A 187 5.28 -14.25 -9.97
CA ARG A 187 4.89 -12.85 -9.77
C ARG A 187 3.80 -12.40 -10.76
N ALA A 188 3.90 -12.78 -12.04
CA ALA A 188 2.89 -12.48 -13.05
C ALA A 188 1.53 -13.15 -12.75
N ARG A 189 1.53 -14.41 -12.29
CA ARG A 189 0.30 -15.11 -11.87
C ARG A 189 -0.34 -14.46 -10.64
N PHE A 190 0.45 -14.06 -9.63
CA PHE A 190 -0.08 -13.31 -8.47
C PHE A 190 -0.65 -11.94 -8.88
N ALA A 191 0.01 -11.19 -9.76
CA ALA A 191 -0.50 -9.90 -10.24
C ALA A 191 -1.87 -10.06 -10.95
N ALA A 192 -2.02 -11.09 -11.79
CA ALA A 192 -3.29 -11.40 -12.45
C ALA A 192 -4.38 -11.84 -11.45
N GLN A 193 -4.02 -12.62 -10.42
CA GLN A 193 -4.97 -13.02 -9.38
C GLN A 193 -5.49 -11.82 -8.58
N LYS A 194 -4.61 -10.86 -8.23
CA LYS A 194 -4.98 -9.64 -7.50
C LYS A 194 -5.86 -8.70 -8.32
N GLU A 195 -5.61 -8.59 -9.62
CA GLU A 195 -6.49 -7.87 -10.55
C GLU A 195 -7.89 -8.50 -10.58
N TRP A 196 -7.98 -9.83 -10.73
CA TRP A 196 -9.26 -10.54 -10.68
C TRP A 196 -9.98 -10.37 -9.33
N VAL A 197 -9.26 -10.43 -8.20
CA VAL A 197 -9.84 -10.21 -6.85
C VAL A 197 -10.42 -8.79 -6.76
N ARG A 198 -9.67 -7.74 -7.13
CA ARG A 198 -10.18 -6.35 -7.14
C ARG A 198 -11.45 -6.20 -7.98
N GLN A 199 -11.51 -6.85 -9.14
CA GLN A 199 -12.70 -6.86 -9.99
C GLN A 199 -13.88 -7.61 -9.36
N GLN A 200 -13.66 -8.71 -8.63
CA GLN A 200 -14.73 -9.40 -7.91
C GLN A 200 -15.20 -8.62 -6.68
N VAL A 201 -14.31 -7.97 -5.93
CA VAL A 201 -14.66 -7.12 -4.78
C VAL A 201 -15.64 -6.02 -5.20
N VAL A 202 -15.32 -5.26 -6.26
CA VAL A 202 -16.20 -4.21 -6.79
C VAL A 202 -17.56 -4.77 -7.23
N ARG A 203 -17.58 -5.94 -7.88
CA ARG A 203 -18.84 -6.62 -8.26
C ARG A 203 -19.65 -7.11 -7.05
N SER A 204 -18.99 -7.59 -6.00
CA SER A 204 -19.63 -8.07 -4.77
C SER A 204 -20.23 -6.93 -3.96
N GLU A 205 -19.55 -5.77 -3.91
CA GLU A 205 -20.10 -4.52 -3.35
C GLU A 205 -21.31 -4.05 -4.15
N GLN A 206 -21.18 -3.91 -5.48
CA GLN A 206 -22.27 -3.44 -6.37
C GLN A 206 -23.50 -4.35 -6.37
N GLN A 207 -23.31 -5.66 -6.19
CA GLN A 207 -24.38 -6.66 -6.18
C GLN A 207 -24.82 -7.07 -4.76
N LEU A 208 -24.24 -6.46 -3.70
CA LEU A 208 -24.47 -6.78 -2.28
C LEU A 208 -24.46 -8.29 -2.00
N ARG A 209 -23.43 -8.99 -2.48
CA ARG A 209 -23.34 -10.45 -2.33
C ARG A 209 -23.09 -10.83 -0.86
N VAL A 210 -24.10 -11.37 -0.18
CA VAL A 210 -24.18 -12.81 0.12
C VAL A 210 -22.89 -13.53 0.55
N THR A 211 -22.72 -14.70 -0.09
CA THR A 211 -21.46 -15.41 -0.24
C THR A 211 -20.61 -14.76 -1.32
N VAL A 212 -19.30 -14.61 -1.11
CA VAL A 212 -18.37 -14.02 -2.09
C VAL A 212 -17.43 -15.04 -2.71
N PRO A 213 -17.23 -15.05 -4.04
CA PRO A 213 -16.35 -16.00 -4.72
C PRO A 213 -14.85 -15.65 -4.61
N HIS A 214 -14.46 -14.78 -3.67
CA HIS A 214 -13.09 -14.26 -3.56
C HIS A 214 -12.71 -13.92 -2.12
N TYR A 215 -11.42 -14.05 -1.81
CA TYR A 215 -10.78 -13.44 -0.65
C TYR A 215 -10.88 -11.90 -0.70
N PRO A 216 -10.68 -11.18 0.41
CA PRO A 216 -10.56 -9.73 0.39
C PRO A 216 -9.34 -9.29 -0.43
N GLU A 217 -9.34 -8.05 -0.92
CA GLU A 217 -8.18 -7.44 -1.60
C GLU A 217 -7.18 -6.82 -0.63
N SER A 218 -7.55 -6.64 0.64
CA SER A 218 -6.68 -6.15 1.70
C SER A 218 -6.97 -6.80 3.05
N LEU A 219 -5.99 -6.77 3.96
CA LEU A 219 -6.08 -7.46 5.24
C LEU A 219 -5.47 -6.60 6.34
N SER A 220 -6.25 -6.24 7.35
CA SER A 220 -5.76 -5.57 8.54
C SER A 220 -5.31 -6.61 9.57
N ILE A 221 -4.05 -6.54 10.00
CA ILE A 221 -3.44 -7.53 10.92
C ILE A 221 -2.85 -6.81 12.13
N GLU A 222 -3.33 -7.18 13.32
CA GLU A 222 -2.65 -6.88 14.57
C GLU A 222 -1.53 -7.90 14.79
N LEU A 223 -0.28 -7.57 14.46
CA LEU A 223 0.85 -8.49 14.70
C LEU A 223 1.14 -8.71 16.19
N THR A 224 0.76 -7.75 17.04
CA THR A 224 0.97 -7.83 18.49
C THR A 224 -0.02 -6.92 19.22
N PRO A 225 -0.54 -7.34 20.38
CA PRO A 225 -1.35 -6.50 21.25
C PRO A 225 -0.48 -5.63 22.16
N ARG A 226 0.85 -5.70 22.03
CA ARG A 226 1.83 -5.06 22.92
C ARG A 226 2.20 -3.65 22.43
N CYS A 227 2.42 -2.71 23.34
CA CYS A 227 2.83 -1.34 23.00
C CYS A 227 3.81 -0.77 24.04
N ASN A 228 4.72 0.10 23.59
CA ASN A 228 5.67 0.82 24.45
C ASN A 228 5.11 2.10 25.07
N LEU A 229 3.85 2.48 24.78
CA LEU A 229 3.22 3.72 25.25
C LEU A 229 1.91 3.46 26.02
N THR A 230 1.50 4.46 26.79
CA THR A 230 0.29 4.49 27.65
C THR A 230 -0.63 5.66 27.29
N CYS A 231 -0.79 5.96 25.99
CA CYS A 231 -1.61 7.05 25.46
C CYS A 231 -2.99 7.08 26.13
N THR A 232 -3.42 8.21 26.72
CA THR A 232 -4.55 8.23 27.69
C THR A 232 -5.81 7.56 27.16
N HIS A 233 -6.13 7.90 25.91
CA HIS A 233 -7.30 7.55 25.14
C HIS A 233 -7.23 6.14 24.52
N CYS A 234 -6.15 5.39 24.70
CA CYS A 234 -6.01 4.08 24.08
C CYS A 234 -6.93 3.06 24.75
N SER A 235 -7.79 2.40 23.97
CA SER A 235 -8.67 1.31 24.44
C SER A 235 -7.93 0.18 25.19
N SER A 236 -6.67 -0.08 24.82
CA SER A 236 -5.92 -1.27 25.24
C SER A 236 -4.67 -0.96 26.07
N HIS A 237 -4.22 0.31 26.12
CA HIS A 237 -3.07 0.76 26.92
C HIS A 237 -3.32 2.06 27.72
N GLY A 238 -4.55 2.60 27.72
CA GLY A 238 -4.87 3.88 28.36
C GLY A 238 -4.87 3.87 29.90
N THR A 239 -4.73 2.71 30.53
CA THR A 239 -4.52 2.57 31.99
C THR A 239 -3.36 1.62 32.25
N ALA A 240 -2.70 1.74 33.40
CA ALA A 240 -1.57 0.87 33.76
C ALA A 240 -1.96 -0.62 33.79
N ALA A 241 -3.16 -0.95 34.27
CA ALA A 241 -3.69 -2.30 34.31
C ALA A 241 -3.91 -2.89 32.90
N LEU A 242 -4.54 -2.12 32.00
CA LEU A 242 -4.74 -2.55 30.61
C LEU A 242 -3.41 -2.67 29.86
N HIS A 243 -2.51 -1.70 30.03
CA HIS A 243 -1.19 -1.72 29.40
C HIS A 243 -0.35 -2.93 29.85
N HIS A 244 -0.39 -3.29 31.14
CA HIS A 244 0.22 -4.53 31.65
C HIS A 244 -0.42 -5.78 31.03
N LEU A 245 -1.76 -5.90 31.12
CA LEU A 245 -2.53 -7.03 30.57
C LEU A 245 -2.22 -7.25 29.08
N HIS A 246 -2.20 -6.19 28.28
CA HIS A 246 -1.94 -6.26 26.85
C HIS A 246 -0.46 -6.53 26.51
N ASN A 247 0.48 -6.04 27.31
CA ASN A 247 1.90 -6.38 27.15
C ASN A 247 2.23 -7.83 27.54
N CYS A 248 1.44 -8.47 28.41
CA CYS A 248 1.58 -9.89 28.74
C CYS A 248 0.98 -10.85 27.69
N LYS A 249 0.04 -10.40 26.84
CA LYS A 249 -0.56 -11.24 25.78
C LYS A 249 0.45 -11.67 24.70
N SER A 250 0.17 -12.76 24.01
CA SER A 250 0.98 -13.26 22.89
C SER A 250 0.95 -12.34 21.66
N ALA A 251 1.98 -12.42 20.83
CA ALA A 251 1.99 -11.85 19.48
C ALA A 251 1.57 -12.92 18.44
N PHE A 252 1.29 -12.49 17.21
CA PHE A 252 0.98 -13.35 16.08
C PHE A 252 2.11 -14.38 15.88
N SER A 253 1.80 -15.68 15.80
CA SER A 253 2.84 -16.71 15.73
C SER A 253 3.44 -16.82 14.33
N PRO A 254 4.76 -17.12 14.18
CA PRO A 254 5.37 -17.32 12.87
C PRO A 254 4.71 -18.43 12.04
N ALA A 255 4.19 -19.48 12.69
CA ALA A 255 3.46 -20.57 12.03
C ALA A 255 2.09 -20.11 11.51
N MET A 256 1.34 -19.33 12.31
CA MET A 256 0.06 -18.76 11.88
C MET A 256 0.26 -17.75 10.74
N LEU A 257 1.28 -16.89 10.82
CA LEU A 257 1.61 -15.93 9.76
C LEU A 257 1.99 -16.64 8.45
N ALA A 258 2.76 -17.73 8.52
CA ALA A 258 3.08 -18.54 7.36
C ALA A 258 1.82 -19.14 6.73
N ARG A 259 0.95 -19.81 7.51
CA ARG A 259 -0.31 -20.40 7.00
C ARG A 259 -1.21 -19.35 6.35
N LEU A 260 -1.49 -18.27 7.06
CA LEU A 260 -2.30 -17.15 6.57
C LEU A 260 -1.75 -16.53 5.29
N ALA A 261 -0.42 -16.35 5.19
CA ALA A 261 0.19 -15.81 3.98
C ALA A 261 0.16 -16.79 2.81
N HIS A 262 0.32 -18.09 3.08
CA HIS A 262 0.20 -19.12 2.06
C HIS A 262 -1.23 -19.21 1.48
N GLU A 263 -2.25 -18.99 2.31
CA GLU A 263 -3.67 -18.94 1.94
C GLU A 263 -4.04 -17.62 1.23
N VAL A 264 -3.84 -16.47 1.89
CA VAL A 264 -4.50 -15.21 1.53
C VAL A 264 -3.60 -14.23 0.75
N PHE A 265 -2.28 -14.20 0.97
CA PHE A 265 -1.40 -13.20 0.32
C PHE A 265 -1.34 -13.27 -1.23
N PRO A 266 -1.60 -14.40 -1.93
CA PRO A 266 -1.83 -14.39 -3.38
C PRO A 266 -2.92 -13.43 -3.85
N HIS A 267 -3.88 -13.08 -2.98
CA HIS A 267 -5.07 -12.29 -3.27
C HIS A 267 -4.93 -10.81 -2.85
N LEU A 268 -4.06 -10.51 -1.88
CA LEU A 268 -3.95 -9.18 -1.28
C LEU A 268 -3.14 -8.20 -2.14
N THR A 269 -3.69 -7.01 -2.35
CA THR A 269 -2.93 -5.84 -2.82
C THR A 269 -2.10 -5.23 -1.69
N VAL A 270 -2.65 -5.16 -0.47
CA VAL A 270 -2.02 -4.53 0.71
C VAL A 270 -2.38 -5.23 2.02
N VAL A 271 -1.42 -5.31 2.95
CA VAL A 271 -1.62 -5.62 4.37
C VAL A 271 -1.54 -4.32 5.16
N ASN A 272 -2.50 -4.09 6.05
CA ASN A 272 -2.50 -2.94 6.96
C ASN A 272 -2.08 -3.40 8.36
N LEU A 273 -0.92 -2.95 8.84
CA LEU A 273 -0.53 -3.15 10.23
C LEU A 273 -1.22 -2.09 11.09
N VAL A 274 -2.28 -2.52 11.77
CA VAL A 274 -3.13 -1.69 12.62
C VAL A 274 -3.85 -2.60 13.63
N GLY A 275 -4.03 -2.12 14.85
CA GLY A 275 -4.63 -2.89 15.94
C GLY A 275 -4.43 -2.20 17.27
N ARG A 276 -4.43 -2.98 18.35
CA ARG A 276 -4.35 -2.52 19.74
C ARG A 276 -2.93 -2.17 20.19
N GLY A 277 -1.91 -2.87 19.66
CA GLY A 277 -0.50 -2.66 19.98
C GLY A 277 0.30 -1.85 18.94
N GLU A 278 1.61 -1.73 19.15
CA GLU A 278 2.55 -1.08 18.23
C GLU A 278 3.18 -2.13 17.28
N PRO A 279 2.81 -2.16 15.99
CA PRO A 279 3.24 -3.22 15.08
C PRO A 279 4.75 -3.22 14.80
N LEU A 280 5.45 -2.10 14.98
CA LEU A 280 6.90 -2.04 14.80
C LEU A 280 7.68 -2.60 16.01
N MET A 281 7.02 -2.89 17.13
CA MET A 281 7.63 -3.45 18.35
C MET A 281 7.77 -4.98 18.36
N VAL A 282 7.27 -5.68 17.33
CA VAL A 282 7.36 -7.14 17.17
C VAL A 282 8.80 -7.68 17.21
N SER A 283 8.95 -9.00 17.38
CA SER A 283 10.27 -9.65 17.30
C SER A 283 10.92 -9.46 15.91
N ASP A 284 12.25 -9.48 15.86
CA ASP A 284 12.98 -9.35 14.59
C ASP A 284 12.73 -10.54 13.65
N GLU A 285 12.46 -11.73 14.19
CA GLU A 285 12.02 -12.92 13.47
C GLU A 285 10.68 -12.69 12.75
N LEU A 286 9.63 -12.29 13.49
CA LEU A 286 8.30 -12.07 12.93
C LEU A 286 8.30 -10.94 11.89
N TRP A 287 9.10 -9.90 12.13
CA TRP A 287 9.31 -8.82 11.16
C TRP A 287 9.99 -9.32 9.88
N ALA A 288 11.11 -10.05 10.01
CA ALA A 288 11.84 -10.57 8.85
C ALA A 288 11.01 -11.56 8.04
N GLN A 289 10.23 -12.40 8.70
CA GLN A 289 9.30 -13.34 8.06
C GLN A 289 8.19 -12.58 7.30
N LEU A 290 7.55 -11.58 7.92
CA LEU A 290 6.55 -10.75 7.27
C LEU A 290 7.11 -10.07 6.02
N VAL A 291 8.27 -9.42 6.11
CA VAL A 291 8.94 -8.76 4.98
C VAL A 291 9.19 -9.75 3.84
N ALA A 292 9.71 -10.95 4.15
CA ALA A 292 9.94 -11.98 3.14
C ALA A 292 8.64 -12.50 2.47
N LEU A 293 7.54 -12.59 3.21
CA LEU A 293 6.23 -12.96 2.67
C LEU A 293 5.62 -11.86 1.79
N LEU A 294 5.72 -10.60 2.21
CA LEU A 294 5.32 -9.43 1.41
C LEU A 294 6.10 -9.36 0.08
N GLU A 295 7.42 -9.57 0.13
CA GLU A 295 8.28 -9.66 -1.06
C GLU A 295 7.89 -10.83 -1.98
N ARG A 296 7.74 -12.05 -1.42
CA ARG A 296 7.39 -13.27 -2.15
C ARG A 296 6.07 -13.17 -2.91
N TYR A 297 5.05 -12.61 -2.27
CA TYR A 297 3.71 -12.50 -2.85
C TYR A 297 3.46 -11.18 -3.57
N GLY A 298 4.40 -10.22 -3.54
CA GLY A 298 4.21 -8.89 -4.11
C GLY A 298 3.04 -8.15 -3.46
N VAL A 299 2.99 -8.15 -2.13
CA VAL A 299 1.96 -7.48 -1.31
C VAL A 299 2.57 -6.22 -0.72
N LEU A 300 1.80 -5.13 -0.73
CA LEU A 300 2.22 -3.86 -0.13
C LEU A 300 1.97 -3.83 1.37
N LEU A 301 2.65 -2.92 2.06
CA LEU A 301 2.50 -2.69 3.49
C LEU A 301 2.00 -1.27 3.77
N SER A 302 0.85 -1.16 4.41
CA SER A 302 0.45 0.04 5.14
C SER A 302 0.71 -0.19 6.62
N CYS A 303 1.16 0.83 7.37
CA CYS A 303 1.49 0.67 8.79
C CYS A 303 1.10 1.91 9.58
N VAL A 304 0.29 1.73 10.63
CA VAL A 304 0.00 2.77 11.63
C VAL A 304 0.94 2.55 12.81
N THR A 305 1.66 3.61 13.21
CA THR A 305 2.66 3.54 14.28
C THR A 305 2.63 4.79 15.17
N ASN A 306 3.08 4.63 16.40
CA ASN A 306 3.44 5.72 17.31
C ASN A 306 4.79 6.37 16.95
N GLY A 307 5.52 5.79 15.99
CA GLY A 307 6.74 6.34 15.41
C GLY A 307 8.05 5.97 16.11
N TYR A 308 8.04 5.33 17.29
CA TYR A 308 9.26 5.09 18.08
C TYR A 308 10.31 4.17 17.43
N PHE A 309 9.87 3.29 16.53
CA PHE A 309 10.67 2.19 15.98
C PHE A 309 10.89 2.28 14.45
N ILE A 310 10.53 3.40 13.79
CA ILE A 310 10.67 3.56 12.33
C ILE A 310 12.12 3.26 11.89
N ARG A 311 13.11 3.92 12.49
CA ARG A 311 14.56 3.70 12.22
C ARG A 311 15.05 2.26 12.44
N ARG A 312 14.34 1.41 13.23
CA ARG A 312 14.68 -0.02 13.44
C ARG A 312 14.09 -0.92 12.36
N ARG A 313 12.99 -0.52 11.73
CA ARG A 313 12.10 -1.42 10.97
C ARG A 313 12.00 -1.07 9.49
N ILE A 314 12.14 0.20 9.14
CA ILE A 314 11.95 0.72 7.78
C ILE A 314 13.31 1.10 7.20
N ASP A 315 13.93 0.17 6.48
CA ASP A 315 15.22 0.34 5.81
C ASP A 315 15.07 0.41 4.28
N GLU A 316 16.18 0.40 3.53
CA GLU A 316 16.19 0.44 2.06
C GLU A 316 15.54 -0.80 1.40
N ARG A 317 15.49 -1.95 2.09
CA ARG A 317 14.84 -3.19 1.61
C ARG A 317 13.33 -3.14 1.81
N VAL A 318 12.88 -2.65 2.97
CA VAL A 318 11.47 -2.55 3.36
C VAL A 318 10.77 -1.39 2.67
N LEU A 319 11.44 -0.24 2.50
CA LEU A 319 10.88 0.98 1.91
C LEU A 319 10.03 0.75 0.63
N PRO A 320 10.43 -0.08 -0.36
CA PRO A 320 9.67 -0.26 -1.60
C PRO A 320 8.37 -1.07 -1.42
N LEU A 321 8.21 -1.76 -0.28
CA LEU A 321 6.98 -2.46 0.10
C LEU A 321 5.97 -1.50 0.72
N ILE A 322 6.42 -0.43 1.37
CA ILE A 322 5.58 0.55 2.05
C ILE A 322 4.72 1.29 1.03
N ASP A 323 3.39 1.08 1.08
CA ASP A 323 2.45 1.99 0.42
C ASP A 323 2.28 3.26 1.23
N THR A 324 1.91 3.12 2.52
CA THR A 324 1.65 4.24 3.42
C THR A 324 2.19 3.97 4.83
N LEU A 325 3.06 4.84 5.34
CA LEU A 325 3.46 4.87 6.75
C LEU A 325 2.71 6.01 7.46
N THR A 326 1.85 5.66 8.43
CA THR A 326 1.05 6.60 9.20
C THR A 326 1.67 6.82 10.58
N VAL A 327 2.24 8.00 10.80
CA VAL A 327 2.84 8.42 12.07
C VAL A 327 1.80 9.15 12.91
N SER A 328 1.57 8.71 14.14
CA SER A 328 0.48 9.20 14.99
C SER A 328 0.95 10.31 15.94
N ILE A 329 0.38 11.52 15.83
CA ILE A 329 0.76 12.71 16.59
C ILE A 329 -0.50 13.45 17.05
N ASP A 330 -0.64 13.71 18.36
CA ASP A 330 -1.81 14.41 18.94
C ASP A 330 -1.39 15.65 19.79
N GLY A 331 -0.30 16.31 19.41
CA GLY A 331 0.24 17.50 20.08
C GLY A 331 1.47 18.02 19.33
N LEU A 332 1.61 19.34 19.24
CA LEU A 332 2.69 20.03 18.54
C LEU A 332 3.77 20.57 19.49
N ASP A 333 3.45 20.73 20.77
CA ASP A 333 4.42 20.99 21.83
C ASP A 333 4.73 19.71 22.65
N PRO A 334 5.87 19.66 23.38
CA PRO A 334 6.26 18.48 24.17
C PRO A 334 5.31 18.13 25.32
N GLU A 335 4.67 19.09 25.98
CA GLU A 335 3.78 18.87 27.13
C GLU A 335 2.44 18.26 26.67
N THR A 336 1.75 18.89 25.72
CA THR A 336 0.48 18.35 25.18
C THR A 336 0.67 16.98 24.55
N PHE A 337 1.79 16.78 23.83
CA PHE A 337 2.14 15.49 23.26
C PHE A 337 2.42 14.44 24.36
N ALA A 338 3.24 14.76 25.37
CA ALA A 338 3.55 13.85 26.47
C ALA A 338 2.28 13.48 27.27
N ILE A 339 1.40 14.44 27.56
CA ILE A 339 0.09 14.19 28.18
C ILE A 339 -0.73 13.21 27.34
N ASN A 340 -0.89 13.46 26.04
CA ASN A 340 -1.74 12.64 25.18
C ASN A 340 -1.15 11.25 24.86
N ARG A 341 0.18 11.12 24.83
CA ARG A 341 0.91 9.91 24.41
C ARG A 341 1.62 9.15 25.55
N GLY A 342 1.40 9.52 26.81
CA GLY A 342 1.86 8.77 27.98
C GLY A 342 3.35 8.95 28.27
N GLY A 343 3.82 10.20 28.32
CA GLY A 343 5.24 10.54 28.56
C GLY A 343 6.14 10.40 27.34
N ALA A 344 5.58 10.28 26.14
CA ALA A 344 6.35 10.14 24.90
C ALA A 344 7.07 11.45 24.51
N SER A 345 8.23 11.33 23.88
CA SER A 345 8.98 12.45 23.30
C SER A 345 8.49 12.75 21.88
N LEU A 346 8.00 13.97 21.66
CA LEU A 346 7.61 14.47 20.34
C LEU A 346 8.81 14.54 19.40
N GLU A 347 9.92 15.11 19.88
CA GLU A 347 11.20 15.25 19.16
C GLU A 347 11.63 13.91 18.53
N ARG A 348 11.66 12.83 19.31
CA ARG A 348 12.03 11.48 18.84
C ARG A 348 11.10 10.94 17.74
N VAL A 349 9.80 11.29 17.78
CA VAL A 349 8.84 10.88 16.76
C VAL A 349 9.04 11.69 15.47
N LEU A 350 9.31 12.99 15.59
CA LEU A 350 9.61 13.86 14.45
C LEU A 350 10.96 13.52 13.80
N GLU A 351 11.99 13.21 14.58
CA GLU A 351 13.27 12.64 14.12
C GLU A 351 13.10 11.38 13.26
N ASN A 352 12.17 10.51 13.65
CA ASN A 352 11.87 9.25 12.99
C ASN A 352 11.02 9.46 11.72
N ALA A 353 10.09 10.43 11.72
CA ALA A 353 9.37 10.86 10.52
C ALA A 353 10.31 11.53 9.50
N GLY A 354 11.22 12.40 9.96
CA GLY A 354 12.27 13.04 9.15
C GLY A 354 13.21 12.03 8.51
N TYR A 355 13.61 10.99 9.25
CA TYR A 355 14.37 9.87 8.69
C TYR A 355 13.63 9.17 7.54
N PHE A 356 12.33 8.88 7.70
CA PHE A 356 11.53 8.26 6.62
C PHE A 356 11.37 9.18 5.40
N HIS A 357 11.23 10.49 5.62
CA HIS A 357 11.22 11.49 4.56
C HIS A 357 12.55 11.54 3.78
N VAL A 358 13.71 11.59 4.45
CA VAL A 358 15.02 11.52 3.76
C VAL A 358 15.21 10.18 3.03
N LEU A 359 14.78 9.08 3.64
CA LEU A 359 14.89 7.73 3.07
C LEU A 359 14.07 7.58 1.77
N ARG A 360 12.83 8.10 1.74
CA ARG A 360 11.94 8.02 0.56
C ARG A 360 12.28 9.00 -0.57
N GLU A 361 13.17 9.94 -0.33
CA GLU A 361 13.73 10.83 -1.36
C GLU A 361 15.05 10.29 -1.92
N ARG A 362 15.92 9.72 -1.08
CA ARG A 362 17.20 9.15 -1.51
C ARG A 362 17.04 8.01 -2.53
N ILE A 363 16.04 7.15 -2.35
CA ILE A 363 15.88 5.94 -3.19
C ILE A 363 14.96 6.25 -4.39
N PRO A 364 15.41 6.04 -5.65
CA PRO A 364 14.66 6.38 -6.85
C PRO A 364 13.54 5.37 -7.15
N LEU A 365 12.57 5.24 -6.24
CA LEU A 365 11.39 4.42 -6.43
C LEU A 365 10.44 5.03 -7.47
N ALA A 366 9.74 4.18 -8.21
CA ALA A 366 8.78 4.61 -9.23
C ALA A 366 7.49 5.16 -8.59
N ARG A 367 6.91 4.43 -7.63
CA ARG A 367 5.90 4.97 -6.72
C ARG A 367 6.59 5.40 -5.43
N ARG A 368 6.51 6.68 -5.07
CA ARG A 368 6.93 7.17 -3.75
C ARG A 368 6.12 6.49 -2.62
N PRO A 369 6.75 5.95 -1.58
CA PRO A 369 6.06 5.57 -0.34
C PRO A 369 5.42 6.79 0.31
N LYS A 370 4.14 6.68 0.68
CA LYS A 370 3.34 7.77 1.22
C LYS A 370 3.67 7.96 2.70
N LEU A 371 3.98 9.19 3.10
CA LEU A 371 4.00 9.60 4.50
C LEU A 371 2.62 10.14 4.85
N CYS A 372 1.99 9.54 5.84
CA CYS A 372 0.76 10.01 6.45
C CYS A 372 1.06 10.47 7.89
N PHE A 373 0.44 11.57 8.32
CA PHE A 373 0.30 11.86 9.74
C PHE A 373 -1.14 11.58 10.20
N SER A 374 -1.32 11.15 11.44
CA SER A 374 -2.66 10.94 12.03
C SER A 374 -2.82 11.72 13.33
N TRP A 375 -3.89 12.50 13.45
CA TRP A 375 -4.19 13.37 14.60
C TRP A 375 -5.56 13.07 15.21
N THR A 376 -5.59 12.78 16.51
CA THR A 376 -6.81 12.63 17.30
C THR A 376 -7.18 13.97 17.92
N LEU A 377 -8.33 14.54 17.52
CA LEU A 377 -8.84 15.81 18.03
C LEU A 377 -9.27 15.68 19.50
N LYS A 378 -8.65 16.46 20.38
CA LYS A 378 -8.96 16.56 21.81
C LYS A 378 -9.09 18.03 22.23
N LYS A 379 -9.88 18.33 23.28
CA LYS A 379 -9.98 19.71 23.82
C LYS A 379 -8.61 20.33 24.14
N ASN A 380 -7.64 19.55 24.63
CA ASN A 380 -6.30 20.05 24.93
C ASN A 380 -5.39 20.31 23.71
N ASN A 381 -5.70 19.79 22.51
CA ASN A 381 -4.82 19.91 21.34
C ASN A 381 -5.43 20.65 20.14
N VAL A 382 -6.75 20.83 20.09
CA VAL A 382 -7.44 21.34 18.90
C VAL A 382 -6.98 22.73 18.46
N ALA A 383 -6.58 23.58 19.41
CA ALA A 383 -6.01 24.90 19.12
C ALA A 383 -4.67 24.86 18.35
N GLN A 384 -3.95 23.75 18.42
CA GLN A 384 -2.67 23.54 17.74
C GLN A 384 -2.83 22.98 16.33
N PHE A 385 -4.05 22.56 15.94
CA PHE A 385 -4.27 21.91 14.66
C PHE A 385 -3.84 22.76 13.45
N PRO A 386 -4.12 24.08 13.37
CA PRO A 386 -3.67 24.91 12.26
C PRO A 386 -2.14 25.01 12.16
N ASP A 387 -1.45 25.21 13.28
CA ASP A 387 0.02 25.24 13.31
C ASP A 387 0.64 23.88 13.04
N PHE A 388 -0.05 22.79 13.39
CA PHE A 388 0.35 21.44 12.99
C PHE A 388 0.27 21.27 11.47
N ILE A 389 -0.78 21.77 10.80
CA ILE A 389 -0.85 21.79 9.32
C ILE A 389 0.30 22.62 8.71
N ARG A 390 0.67 23.75 9.31
CA ARG A 390 1.83 24.55 8.89
C ARG A 390 3.13 23.76 9.06
N PHE A 391 3.32 23.13 10.22
CA PHE A 391 4.54 22.43 10.62
C PHE A 391 4.80 21.16 9.82
N ILE A 392 3.79 20.30 9.58
CA ILE A 392 4.02 19.01 8.90
C ILE A 392 4.47 19.14 7.45
N LYS A 393 4.22 20.29 6.79
CA LYS A 393 4.63 20.55 5.40
C LYS A 393 6.14 20.35 5.17
N GLN A 394 6.98 20.54 6.19
CA GLN A 394 8.43 20.31 6.10
C GLN A 394 8.84 18.83 5.89
N PHE A 395 7.97 17.87 6.20
CA PHE A 395 8.17 16.44 5.93
C PHE A 395 7.58 15.99 4.58
N ASP A 396 6.98 16.95 3.85
CA ASP A 396 6.31 16.79 2.56
C ASP A 396 5.28 15.63 2.52
N PRO A 397 4.37 15.51 3.51
CA PRO A 397 3.45 14.39 3.64
C PRO A 397 2.47 14.32 2.47
N ASP A 398 2.15 13.10 2.03
CA ASP A 398 1.22 12.86 0.93
C ASP A 398 -0.21 12.63 1.45
N LEU A 399 -0.35 12.38 2.76
CA LEU A 399 -1.60 12.08 3.45
C LEU A 399 -1.71 12.74 4.85
N LEU A 400 -2.93 13.07 5.26
CA LEU A 400 -3.27 13.44 6.65
C LEU A 400 -4.60 12.80 7.06
N TYR A 401 -4.62 12.09 8.19
CA TYR A 401 -5.83 11.52 8.78
C TYR A 401 -6.20 12.25 10.08
N VAL A 402 -7.40 12.82 10.16
CA VAL A 402 -7.91 13.49 11.37
C VAL A 402 -9.14 12.73 11.86
N ARG A 403 -9.27 12.56 13.18
CA ARG A 403 -10.38 11.85 13.82
C ARG A 403 -10.87 12.57 15.06
N HIS A 404 -12.17 12.50 15.36
CA HIS A 404 -12.65 12.80 16.71
C HIS A 404 -12.18 11.71 17.69
N LEU A 405 -12.15 12.07 18.98
CA LEU A 405 -11.79 11.16 20.05
C LEU A 405 -12.82 10.03 20.19
N LEU A 406 -12.37 8.79 20.05
CA LEU A 406 -13.13 7.60 20.47
C LEU A 406 -12.95 7.46 22.00
N VAL A 407 -14.04 7.52 22.77
CA VAL A 407 -14.01 7.55 24.24
C VAL A 407 -14.13 6.13 24.80
N PHE A 408 -13.02 5.57 25.29
CA PHE A 408 -13.00 4.25 25.94
C PHE A 408 -13.01 4.30 27.47
N HIS A 409 -12.61 5.43 28.06
CA HIS A 409 -12.46 5.62 29.52
C HIS A 409 -13.17 6.89 29.96
N GLU A 410 -13.75 6.91 31.17
CA GLU A 410 -14.48 8.08 31.71
C GLU A 410 -13.66 9.38 31.63
N LYS A 411 -12.40 9.30 32.07
CA LYS A 411 -11.41 10.40 32.09
C LYS A 411 -11.14 11.05 30.73
N ASP A 412 -11.39 10.36 29.62
CA ASP A 412 -11.17 10.90 28.26
C ASP A 412 -12.46 11.53 27.70
N LYS A 413 -13.63 11.34 28.33
CA LYS A 413 -14.91 11.95 27.92
C LYS A 413 -14.82 13.47 27.86
N GLU A 414 -14.26 14.10 28.90
CA GLU A 414 -14.08 15.56 28.98
C GLU A 414 -13.20 16.11 27.85
N GLN A 415 -12.31 15.28 27.30
CA GLN A 415 -11.43 15.65 26.19
C GLN A 415 -12.09 15.50 24.81
N SER A 416 -13.27 14.91 24.71
CA SER A 416 -14.03 14.86 23.47
C SER A 416 -14.45 16.26 23.04
N LEU A 417 -14.65 16.47 21.74
CA LEU A 417 -15.06 17.75 21.15
C LEU A 417 -16.50 17.73 20.62
N LEU A 418 -17.18 16.58 20.68
CA LEU A 418 -18.55 16.41 20.17
C LEU A 418 -19.60 17.21 20.98
N ASP A 419 -19.26 17.58 22.21
CA ASP A 419 -20.02 18.50 23.07
C ASP A 419 -19.72 19.99 22.79
N SER A 420 -18.69 20.28 21.98
CA SER A 420 -18.07 21.60 21.83
C SER A 420 -17.90 22.00 20.36
N PRO A 421 -18.98 21.99 19.55
CA PRO A 421 -18.88 22.15 18.09
C PRO A 421 -18.23 23.49 17.68
N VAL A 422 -18.54 24.59 18.37
CA VAL A 422 -17.95 25.92 18.10
C VAL A 422 -16.43 25.95 18.31
N LEU A 423 -15.94 25.33 19.40
CA LEU A 423 -14.51 25.26 19.72
C LEU A 423 -13.76 24.46 18.65
N ALA A 424 -14.28 23.31 18.26
CA ALA A 424 -13.66 22.48 17.23
C ALA A 424 -13.72 23.15 15.85
N ASN A 425 -14.90 23.63 15.45
CA ASN A 425 -15.10 24.19 14.11
C ASN A 425 -14.25 25.44 13.87
N THR A 426 -13.97 26.25 14.89
CA THR A 426 -13.04 27.39 14.78
C THR A 426 -11.68 26.96 14.22
N TYR A 427 -11.02 25.99 14.85
CA TYR A 427 -9.69 25.54 14.43
C TYR A 427 -9.72 24.57 13.24
N LEU A 428 -10.80 23.78 13.07
CA LEU A 428 -10.98 22.94 11.89
C LEU A 428 -11.17 23.78 10.62
N ARG A 429 -11.93 24.89 10.67
CA ARG A 429 -12.05 25.83 9.54
C ARG A 429 -10.70 26.38 9.09
N GLU A 430 -9.88 26.84 10.04
CA GLU A 430 -8.52 27.34 9.74
C GLU A 430 -7.61 26.23 9.19
N GLY A 431 -7.59 25.06 9.82
CA GLY A 431 -6.81 23.90 9.36
C GLY A 431 -7.23 23.41 7.98
N TYR A 432 -8.52 23.44 7.65
CA TYR A 432 -9.05 23.01 6.35
C TYR A 432 -8.73 24.03 5.24
N ALA A 433 -8.73 25.34 5.55
CA ALA A 433 -8.20 26.35 4.63
C ALA A 433 -6.70 26.14 4.36
N LEU A 434 -5.90 25.88 5.40
CA LEU A 434 -4.46 25.59 5.26
C LEU A 434 -4.15 24.28 4.50
N LEU A 435 -5.11 23.36 4.43
CA LEU A 435 -5.04 22.10 3.68
C LEU A 435 -5.44 22.26 2.21
N ALA A 436 -6.42 23.11 1.88
CA ALA A 436 -6.85 23.33 0.50
C ALA A 436 -5.68 23.70 -0.43
N ASP A 437 -4.84 24.63 0.02
CA ASP A 437 -3.65 25.10 -0.71
C ASP A 437 -2.40 24.22 -0.50
N SER A 438 -2.52 23.05 0.13
CA SER A 438 -1.37 22.23 0.54
C SER A 438 -0.99 21.11 -0.43
N GLY A 439 -1.93 20.63 -1.26
CA GLY A 439 -1.77 19.39 -2.03
C GLY A 439 -1.78 18.09 -1.19
N ILE A 440 -1.80 18.18 0.15
CA ILE A 440 -1.90 17.02 1.05
C ILE A 440 -3.30 16.44 0.94
N LYS A 441 -3.42 15.20 0.47
CA LYS A 441 -4.70 14.49 0.43
C LYS A 441 -5.12 14.14 1.86
N HIS A 442 -6.32 14.50 2.27
CA HIS A 442 -6.73 14.31 3.66
C HIS A 442 -7.91 13.33 3.83
N ASP A 443 -8.16 12.98 5.08
CA ASP A 443 -9.26 12.14 5.54
C ASP A 443 -9.68 12.67 6.93
N CYS A 444 -10.64 13.59 6.95
CA CYS A 444 -10.97 14.41 8.13
C CYS A 444 -12.47 14.33 8.45
N PRO A 445 -12.91 14.55 9.70
CA PRO A 445 -14.33 14.69 9.96
C PRO A 445 -14.88 15.96 9.27
N PRO A 446 -16.08 15.93 8.67
CA PRO A 446 -16.79 17.16 8.34
C PRO A 446 -16.98 18.04 9.59
N LEU A 447 -17.19 19.35 9.41
CA LEU A 447 -17.53 20.25 10.51
C LEU A 447 -18.78 19.75 11.25
N MET A 448 -18.86 20.04 12.54
CA MET A 448 -20.07 19.73 13.33
C MET A 448 -21.16 20.77 13.07
N ILE A 449 -22.43 20.36 13.16
CA ILE A 449 -23.55 21.32 13.18
C ILE A 449 -23.53 22.08 14.52
N GLU A 450 -23.55 23.41 14.46
CA GLU A 450 -23.55 24.29 15.62
C GLU A 450 -24.99 24.59 16.05
N GLY A 451 -25.44 23.98 17.16
CA GLY A 451 -26.73 24.28 17.79
C GLY A 451 -27.77 23.16 17.75
N THR A 452 -28.87 23.37 18.46
CA THR A 452 -29.97 22.40 18.65
C THR A 452 -31.12 22.58 17.66
N GLU A 453 -30.86 23.13 16.47
CA GLU A 453 -31.90 23.18 15.43
C GLU A 453 -32.30 21.74 15.03
N PRO A 454 -33.60 21.42 14.94
CA PRO A 454 -34.09 20.13 14.48
C PRO A 454 -34.04 20.04 12.95
N GLY A 455 -32.87 20.34 12.36
CA GLY A 455 -32.54 19.89 11.01
C GLY A 455 -32.76 18.39 10.91
N GLU A 456 -33.32 17.98 9.78
CA GLU A 456 -34.10 16.76 9.57
C GLU A 456 -33.50 15.49 10.21
N PRO A 457 -34.33 14.49 10.59
CA PRO A 457 -33.83 13.14 10.77
C PRO A 457 -32.97 12.74 9.57
N ARG A 458 -32.03 11.80 9.76
CA ARG A 458 -31.47 11.05 8.62
C ARG A 458 -32.64 10.73 7.68
N GLU A 459 -32.54 11.09 6.39
CA GLU A 459 -33.22 10.30 5.38
C GLU A 459 -32.77 8.87 5.64
N GLN A 460 -33.66 8.07 6.22
CA GLN A 460 -33.39 6.66 6.48
C GLN A 460 -33.13 6.08 5.10
N CYS A 461 -31.91 5.61 4.81
CA CYS A 461 -31.52 5.11 3.50
C CYS A 461 -32.60 4.13 3.01
N GLN A 462 -33.45 4.57 2.07
CA GLN A 462 -34.88 4.21 2.05
C GLN A 462 -35.08 2.71 2.29
N ALA A 463 -35.54 2.39 3.50
CA ALA A 463 -35.33 1.07 4.09
C ALA A 463 -35.94 0.00 3.18
N ARG A 464 -35.05 -0.75 2.51
CA ARG A 464 -35.43 -1.48 1.30
C ARG A 464 -36.52 -2.51 1.62
N PRO A 465 -37.67 -2.50 0.91
CA PRO A 465 -38.65 -3.57 1.04
C PRO A 465 -38.01 -4.89 0.61
N GLU A 466 -38.32 -5.95 1.34
CA GLU A 466 -37.62 -7.26 1.31
C GLU A 466 -37.65 -7.97 -0.06
N SER A 467 -38.45 -7.48 -1.00
CA SER A 467 -38.72 -8.07 -2.32
C SER A 467 -38.05 -7.38 -3.52
N GLY A 468 -37.30 -6.28 -3.31
CA GLY A 468 -36.75 -5.45 -4.40
C GLY A 468 -35.26 -5.68 -4.72
N ARG A 469 -34.93 -6.19 -5.91
CA ARG A 469 -33.56 -6.05 -6.46
C ARG A 469 -33.31 -4.58 -6.87
N PRO A 470 -32.18 -3.97 -6.49
CA PRO A 470 -31.95 -2.53 -6.71
C PRO A 470 -31.63 -2.18 -8.16
N SER A 471 -32.03 -0.97 -8.58
CA SER A 471 -31.42 -0.27 -9.70
C SER A 471 -30.00 0.19 -9.33
N SER A 472 -29.11 0.25 -10.31
CA SER A 472 -27.64 0.25 -10.08
C SER A 472 -27.03 1.61 -9.74
N GLN A 473 -27.77 2.53 -9.10
CA GLN A 473 -27.34 3.93 -8.91
C GLN A 473 -27.46 4.50 -7.48
N THR A 474 -28.16 3.84 -6.55
CA THR A 474 -28.42 4.37 -5.19
C THR A 474 -27.88 3.47 -4.08
N ILE A 475 -26.55 3.50 -3.90
CA ILE A 475 -25.87 3.09 -2.66
C ILE A 475 -24.92 4.23 -2.29
N GLU A 476 -25.31 5.01 -1.29
CA GLU A 476 -24.50 6.10 -0.74
C GLU A 476 -23.43 5.51 0.20
N ASP A 477 -23.87 4.94 1.31
CA ASP A 477 -23.02 4.29 2.31
C ASP A 477 -22.43 2.95 1.82
N THR A 478 -21.18 3.00 1.32
CA THR A 478 -20.41 1.78 0.97
C THR A 478 -19.48 1.34 2.10
N CYS A 479 -19.49 0.05 2.44
CA CYS A 479 -18.63 -0.52 3.49
C CYS A 479 -17.22 -0.83 2.97
N LEU A 480 -16.20 -0.59 3.80
CA LEU A 480 -14.80 -0.91 3.49
C LEU A 480 -14.42 -2.36 3.83
N TYR A 481 -15.20 -3.02 4.69
CA TYR A 481 -14.79 -4.27 5.34
C TYR A 481 -15.44 -5.49 4.70
N ILE A 482 -16.76 -5.64 4.85
CA ILE A 482 -17.48 -6.91 4.65
C ILE A 482 -17.27 -7.59 3.28
N HIS A 483 -16.96 -6.84 2.22
CA HIS A 483 -16.62 -7.38 0.89
C HIS A 483 -15.15 -7.19 0.47
N ARG A 484 -14.35 -6.37 1.18
CA ARG A 484 -13.08 -5.80 0.68
C ARG A 484 -11.88 -5.97 1.60
N THR A 485 -12.08 -5.88 2.92
CA THR A 485 -10.99 -5.82 3.92
C THR A 485 -11.26 -6.80 5.04
N GLY A 486 -10.46 -7.86 5.12
CA GLY A 486 -10.45 -8.75 6.29
C GLY A 486 -9.79 -8.07 7.49
N VAL A 487 -10.08 -8.55 8.69
CA VAL A 487 -9.43 -8.11 9.94
C VAL A 487 -9.04 -9.35 10.74
N ILE A 488 -7.84 -9.36 11.32
CA ILE A 488 -7.34 -10.45 12.16
C ILE A 488 -6.57 -9.86 13.35
N LEU A 489 -6.90 -10.30 14.56
CA LEU A 489 -6.26 -9.90 15.81
C LEU A 489 -5.07 -10.82 16.14
N ALA A 490 -4.27 -10.46 17.15
CA ALA A 490 -2.98 -11.11 17.40
C ALA A 490 -3.05 -12.58 17.89
N GLY A 491 -4.21 -13.02 18.41
CA GLY A 491 -4.47 -14.42 18.74
C GLY A 491 -5.06 -15.24 17.58
N GLY A 492 -5.23 -14.63 16.40
CA GLY A 492 -5.88 -15.24 15.24
C GLY A 492 -7.39 -15.02 15.19
N GLU A 493 -7.96 -14.21 16.09
CA GLU A 493 -9.40 -13.90 16.13
C GLU A 493 -9.80 -13.01 14.93
N VAL A 494 -10.90 -13.36 14.25
CA VAL A 494 -11.38 -12.68 13.04
C VAL A 494 -12.70 -11.94 13.36
N PRO A 495 -12.69 -10.62 13.58
CA PRO A 495 -13.92 -9.83 13.69
C PRO A 495 -14.50 -9.47 12.31
N THR A 496 -15.81 -9.22 12.27
CA THR A 496 -16.55 -8.89 11.04
C THR A 496 -16.10 -7.58 10.36
N CYS A 497 -15.52 -6.63 11.10
CA CYS A 497 -14.96 -5.39 10.57
C CYS A 497 -13.94 -4.76 11.53
N GLY A 498 -13.38 -3.60 11.16
CA GLY A 498 -12.42 -2.85 11.99
C GLY A 498 -13.05 -1.97 13.09
N ASN A 499 -14.32 -2.16 13.45
CA ASN A 499 -14.95 -1.46 14.56
C ASN A 499 -14.56 -2.13 15.90
N MET A 500 -14.44 -1.36 16.98
CA MET A 500 -13.82 -1.84 18.23
C MET A 500 -14.67 -2.87 19.00
N TYR A 501 -15.98 -2.87 18.76
CA TYR A 501 -16.97 -3.85 19.24
C TYR A 501 -17.50 -4.74 18.11
N ALA A 502 -16.77 -4.85 16.98
CA ALA A 502 -17.18 -5.68 15.86
C ALA A 502 -17.31 -7.15 16.28
N THR A 503 -18.45 -7.79 15.97
CA THR A 503 -18.70 -9.17 16.38
C THR A 503 -17.65 -10.12 15.81
N GLY A 504 -17.14 -11.03 16.64
CA GLY A 504 -16.26 -12.11 16.24
C GLY A 504 -16.95 -13.10 15.30
N VAL A 505 -16.26 -13.51 14.24
CA VAL A 505 -16.68 -14.56 13.30
C VAL A 505 -16.19 -15.93 13.78
N GLY A 506 -15.00 -15.95 14.39
CA GLY A 506 -14.29 -17.13 14.87
C GLY A 506 -12.79 -16.82 15.02
N SER A 507 -11.97 -17.86 15.11
CA SER A 507 -10.50 -17.74 15.18
C SER A 507 -9.83 -18.71 14.21
N LEU A 508 -8.62 -18.39 13.77
CA LEU A 508 -7.80 -19.25 12.91
C LEU A 508 -7.11 -20.34 13.75
N ASP A 509 -7.46 -21.60 13.49
CA ASP A 509 -6.79 -22.79 14.04
C ASP A 509 -6.30 -23.72 12.92
N GLU A 510 -5.91 -24.96 13.21
CA GLU A 510 -5.39 -25.91 12.20
C GLU A 510 -6.46 -26.48 11.26
N HIS A 511 -7.74 -26.38 11.62
CA HIS A 511 -8.88 -26.92 10.89
C HIS A 511 -9.75 -25.83 10.24
N VAL A 512 -9.79 -24.63 10.82
CA VAL A 512 -10.53 -23.46 10.33
C VAL A 512 -9.61 -22.55 9.51
N SER A 513 -9.91 -22.39 8.21
CA SER A 513 -9.19 -21.45 7.33
C SER A 513 -9.76 -20.02 7.43
N PHE A 514 -9.02 -19.03 6.91
CA PHE A 514 -9.57 -17.67 6.79
C PHE A 514 -10.75 -17.64 5.80
N TRP A 515 -10.75 -18.47 4.76
CA TRP A 515 -11.87 -18.61 3.83
C TRP A 515 -13.17 -19.05 4.52
N ASP A 516 -13.11 -20.04 5.42
CA ASP A 516 -14.29 -20.58 6.12
C ASP A 516 -14.95 -19.53 7.01
N LEU A 517 -14.14 -18.66 7.63
CA LEU A 517 -14.63 -17.51 8.39
C LEU A 517 -15.14 -16.40 7.44
N TRP A 518 -14.38 -16.07 6.39
CA TRP A 518 -14.72 -15.02 5.42
C TRP A 518 -16.02 -15.27 4.64
N ASN A 519 -16.42 -16.53 4.47
CA ASN A 519 -17.73 -16.94 3.94
C ASN A 519 -18.61 -17.66 4.99
N GLY A 520 -18.27 -17.58 6.27
CA GLY A 520 -19.03 -18.15 7.37
C GLY A 520 -20.37 -17.45 7.61
N SER A 521 -21.27 -18.08 8.37
CA SER A 521 -22.64 -17.61 8.63
C SER A 521 -22.70 -16.17 9.13
N MET A 522 -21.82 -15.77 10.05
CA MET A 522 -21.77 -14.40 10.59
C MET A 522 -21.36 -13.38 9.51
N MET A 523 -20.39 -13.72 8.65
CA MET A 523 -19.98 -12.87 7.52
C MET A 523 -21.04 -12.80 6.42
N GLN A 524 -21.84 -13.85 6.24
CA GLN A 524 -23.00 -13.82 5.35
C GLN A 524 -24.12 -12.93 5.92
N SER A 525 -24.51 -13.13 7.18
CA SER A 525 -25.58 -12.35 7.83
C SER A 525 -25.30 -10.84 7.89
N VAL A 526 -24.06 -10.42 8.15
CA VAL A 526 -23.69 -8.98 8.13
C VAL A 526 -23.68 -8.37 6.72
N ARG A 527 -23.57 -9.18 5.66
CA ARG A 527 -23.70 -8.73 4.26
C ARG A 527 -25.15 -8.69 3.80
N GLU A 528 -25.95 -9.67 4.20
CA GLU A 528 -27.37 -9.80 3.89
C GLU A 528 -28.22 -8.69 4.55
N SER A 529 -27.87 -8.33 5.78
CA SER A 529 -28.55 -7.25 6.53
C SER A 529 -28.04 -5.84 6.21
N PHE A 530 -26.96 -5.68 5.42
CA PHE A 530 -26.36 -4.37 5.16
C PHE A 530 -27.29 -3.47 4.35
N GLY A 531 -27.65 -2.30 4.89
CA GLY A 531 -28.59 -1.37 4.26
C GLY A 531 -30.06 -1.83 4.27
N THR A 532 -30.46 -2.74 5.17
CA THR A 532 -31.87 -3.13 5.38
C THR A 532 -32.38 -2.70 6.76
N THR A 533 -33.68 -2.90 7.04
CA THR A 533 -34.26 -2.69 8.38
C THR A 533 -33.59 -3.54 9.47
N GLN A 534 -33.06 -4.70 9.11
CA GLN A 534 -32.39 -5.65 9.99
C GLN A 534 -30.89 -5.39 10.14
N GLU A 535 -30.38 -4.25 9.65
CA GLU A 535 -28.96 -3.94 9.70
C GLU A 535 -28.41 -3.98 11.13
N TRP A 536 -27.31 -4.71 11.31
CA TRP A 536 -26.63 -4.89 12.60
C TRP A 536 -26.24 -3.56 13.24
N GLN A 537 -26.33 -3.48 14.57
CA GLN A 537 -26.04 -2.27 15.35
C GLN A 537 -24.66 -1.67 15.01
N GLN A 538 -23.62 -2.50 14.87
CA GLN A 538 -22.25 -2.08 14.52
C GLN A 538 -22.11 -1.36 13.17
N CYS A 539 -23.09 -1.50 12.27
CA CYS A 539 -23.16 -0.77 11.01
C CYS A 539 -23.99 0.52 11.20
N ARG A 540 -25.10 0.47 11.94
CA ARG A 540 -25.98 1.62 12.21
C ARG A 540 -25.25 2.77 12.94
N SER A 541 -24.47 2.43 13.98
CA SER A 541 -23.60 3.33 14.75
C SER A 541 -22.12 3.27 14.31
N CYS A 542 -21.87 3.15 13.00
CA CYS A 542 -20.52 3.08 12.45
C CYS A 542 -19.93 4.48 12.19
N TRP A 543 -18.92 4.88 12.96
CA TRP A 543 -18.24 6.19 12.83
C TRP A 543 -17.58 6.43 11.45
N PHE A 544 -17.25 5.38 10.69
CA PHE A 544 -16.79 5.51 9.29
C PHE A 544 -17.86 6.08 8.35
N ARG A 545 -19.16 5.88 8.66
CA ARG A 545 -20.27 6.49 7.92
C ARG A 545 -20.43 7.96 8.29
N GLU A 546 -20.39 8.29 9.58
CA GLU A 546 -20.50 9.69 10.06
C GLU A 546 -19.35 10.58 9.62
N THR A 547 -18.12 10.05 9.57
CA THR A 547 -16.97 10.75 8.95
C THR A 547 -17.05 10.83 7.42
N LYS A 548 -18.10 10.31 6.79
CA LYS A 548 -18.29 10.27 5.33
C LYS A 548 -17.08 9.68 4.58
N TYR A 549 -16.37 8.73 5.21
CA TYR A 549 -15.12 8.17 4.66
C TYR A 549 -15.30 7.67 3.22
N HIS A 550 -16.47 7.11 2.91
CA HIS A 550 -16.80 6.61 1.58
C HIS A 550 -16.84 7.71 0.50
N LEU A 551 -17.34 8.92 0.80
CA LEU A 551 -17.30 10.07 -0.11
C LEU A 551 -15.86 10.59 -0.25
N GLN A 552 -15.14 10.80 0.86
CA GLN A 552 -13.74 11.19 0.82
C GLN A 552 -12.89 10.19 0.03
N ARG A 553 -13.19 8.89 0.10
CA ARG A 553 -12.58 7.83 -0.73
C ARG A 553 -12.94 7.95 -2.21
N ARG A 554 -14.20 8.26 -2.55
CA ARG A 554 -14.64 8.47 -3.94
C ARG A 554 -14.01 9.72 -4.56
N ALA A 555 -14.07 10.87 -3.88
CA ALA A 555 -13.45 12.12 -4.33
C ALA A 555 -11.94 11.97 -4.59
N ARG A 556 -11.21 11.27 -3.71
CA ARG A 556 -9.79 10.89 -3.89
C ARG A 556 -9.52 10.04 -5.14
N ALA A 557 -10.53 9.35 -5.69
CA ALA A 557 -10.43 8.50 -6.87
C ALA A 557 -10.96 9.16 -8.16
N SER A 558 -12.05 9.92 -8.10
CA SER A 558 -12.69 10.56 -9.26
C SER A 558 -12.07 11.91 -9.65
N ARG A 559 -11.48 12.64 -8.69
CA ARG A 559 -11.20 14.09 -8.77
C ARG A 559 -12.44 14.97 -9.04
N GLN A 560 -13.64 14.40 -8.91
CA GLN A 560 -14.93 15.05 -9.14
C GLN A 560 -15.96 14.48 -8.16
N GLU A 561 -16.12 15.14 -7.02
CA GLU A 561 -17.28 15.03 -6.10
C GLU A 561 -17.15 16.12 -5.02
N ASP A 562 -18.23 16.87 -4.75
CA ASP A 562 -18.27 17.94 -3.74
C ASP A 562 -18.52 17.36 -2.33
N ASP A 563 -17.52 16.67 -1.79
CA ASP A 563 -17.48 16.29 -0.38
C ASP A 563 -16.77 17.37 0.46
N SER A 564 -17.30 18.60 0.40
CA SER A 564 -16.77 19.73 1.16
C SER A 564 -16.90 19.46 2.66
N LEU A 565 -15.75 19.35 3.35
CA LEU A 565 -15.67 19.21 4.81
C LEU A 565 -16.38 20.35 5.56
N LEU A 566 -16.61 21.49 4.91
CA LEU A 566 -17.34 22.62 5.48
C LEU A 566 -18.85 22.35 5.60
N ARG A 567 -19.38 21.34 4.90
CA ARG A 567 -20.79 20.93 4.96
C ARG A 567 -21.05 20.13 6.25
N GLY A 568 -21.69 20.81 7.21
CA GLY A 568 -21.93 20.32 8.57
C GLY A 568 -22.51 18.91 8.66
N THR A 569 -22.21 18.20 9.76
CA THR A 569 -22.68 16.84 10.05
C THR A 569 -23.01 16.68 11.54
N ARG A 570 -23.96 15.79 11.87
CA ARG A 570 -24.20 15.31 13.24
C ARG A 570 -23.37 14.04 13.48
N PHE A 571 -22.76 13.93 14.65
CA PHE A 571 -22.10 12.72 15.12
C PHE A 571 -22.90 12.15 16.30
N SER A 572 -23.20 10.85 16.29
CA SER A 572 -24.00 10.21 17.35
C SER A 572 -23.11 9.73 18.50
N PRO A 573 -23.48 9.95 19.79
CA PRO A 573 -22.71 9.44 20.92
C PRO A 573 -22.44 7.93 20.80
N GLU A 574 -23.38 7.16 20.28
CA GLU A 574 -23.32 5.70 20.11
C GLU A 574 -22.23 5.22 19.12
N ALA A 575 -21.73 6.11 18.27
CA ALA A 575 -20.65 5.84 17.32
C ALA A 575 -19.24 6.19 17.85
N TRP A 576 -19.15 7.05 18.87
CA TRP A 576 -17.89 7.60 19.39
C TRP A 576 -17.62 7.29 20.87
N ASP A 577 -18.64 6.89 21.63
CA ASP A 577 -18.54 6.51 23.03
C ASP A 577 -18.58 4.99 23.20
N PHE A 578 -17.46 4.42 23.58
CA PHE A 578 -17.23 2.98 23.65
C PHE A 578 -17.33 2.44 25.08
N ARG A 579 -17.54 3.30 26.09
CA ARG A 579 -17.59 2.92 27.51
C ARG A 579 -18.68 1.87 27.78
N GLY A 580 -19.83 1.98 27.13
CA GLY A 580 -20.94 1.03 27.23
C GLY A 580 -20.69 -0.34 26.59
N TYR A 581 -19.68 -0.48 25.73
CA TYR A 581 -19.34 -1.73 25.05
C TYR A 581 -18.21 -2.51 25.75
N GLY A 582 -17.70 -2.03 26.88
CA GLY A 582 -16.63 -2.67 27.66
C GLY A 582 -17.11 -3.66 28.73
N GLY A 583 -18.38 -4.09 28.69
CA GLY A 583 -19.06 -4.81 29.76
C GLY A 583 -19.68 -6.15 29.35
N SER A 584 -18.89 -7.02 28.71
CA SER A 584 -19.24 -8.42 28.39
C SER A 584 -17.99 -9.30 28.31
#